data_AF-A0A959AQ68-F1
#
_entry.id   AF-A0A959AQ68-F1
#
_cell.length_a   1.000
_cell.length_b   1.000
_cell.length_c   1.000
_cell.angle_alpha   90.00
_cell.angle_beta   90.00
_cell.angle_gamma   90.00
#
_symmetry.space_group_name_H-M   'P 1'
#
loop_
_entity.id
_entity.type
_entity.pdbx_description
1 polymer ?
#
loop_
_entity_poly.entity_id
_entity_poly.type
_entity_poly.pdbx_seq_one_letter_code
_entity_poly.pdbx_strand_id
1 'polypeptide(L)' 'MLKQELYGSPRKLQTKARYKKELAYAMGYSLRTFQRRLKEANINTPRGLICPEKQQEIFEKLGWHQVA' A
#
# COMPACT_ATOMS: atom_id res chain seq x y z
N MET A 1 -20.15 -16.52 16.44
CA MET A 1 -18.78 -16.48 15.90
C MET A 1 -18.70 -15.35 14.87
N LEU A 2 -18.20 -14.17 15.25
CA LEU A 2 -18.03 -13.02 14.35
C LEU A 2 -16.55 -12.60 14.37
N LYS A 3 -15.75 -13.08 13.40
CA LYS A 3 -14.38 -12.60 13.17
C LYS A 3 -14.44 -11.30 12.34
N GLN A 4 -14.90 -10.20 12.95
CA GLN A 4 -14.87 -8.87 12.30
C GLN A 4 -13.99 -7.85 13.02
N GLU A 5 -13.29 -8.22 14.10
CA GLU A 5 -12.44 -7.31 14.89
C GLU A 5 -11.01 -7.08 14.33
N LEU A 6 -10.79 -7.15 13.00
CA LEU A 6 -9.45 -6.93 12.43
C LEU A 6 -9.38 -5.93 11.27
N TYR A 7 -10.41 -5.10 11.08
CA TYR A 7 -10.29 -3.91 10.24
C TYR A 7 -9.98 -2.71 11.12
N GLY A 8 -8.71 -2.65 11.53
CA GLY A 8 -8.16 -1.61 12.39
C GLY A 8 -8.47 -0.20 11.87
N SER A 9 -8.89 0.63 12.83
CA SER A 9 -9.10 2.08 12.79
C SER A 9 -8.38 2.85 11.66
N PRO A 10 -9.08 3.68 10.86
CA PRO A 10 -8.59 4.19 9.57
C PRO A 10 -7.68 5.44 9.67
N ARG A 11 -7.00 5.69 10.79
CA ARG A 11 -6.28 6.96 11.01
C ARG A 11 -4.89 6.90 11.63
N LYS A 12 -4.26 5.73 11.74
CA LYS A 12 -2.81 5.71 11.95
C LYS A 12 -2.15 5.70 10.58
N LEU A 13 -1.94 6.90 10.03
CA LEU A 13 -0.97 7.14 8.97
C LEU A 13 0.26 6.29 9.33
N GLN A 14 0.59 5.34 8.48
CA GLN A 14 1.68 4.41 8.75
C GLN A 14 2.98 5.21 8.66
N THR A 15 3.41 5.83 9.76
CA THR A 15 4.62 6.65 9.86
C THR A 15 5.90 5.84 9.62
N LYS A 16 5.79 4.52 9.50
CA LYS A 16 6.92 3.63 9.23
C LYS A 16 7.13 3.46 7.73
N ALA A 17 8.36 3.67 7.29
CA ALA A 17 8.76 3.31 5.94
C ALA A 17 8.65 1.79 5.74
N ARG A 18 8.11 1.37 4.58
CA ARG A 18 7.82 -0.04 4.27
C ARG A 18 8.41 -0.46 2.93
N TYR A 19 8.67 -1.75 2.78
CA TYR A 19 9.12 -2.31 1.51
C TYR A 19 7.95 -2.55 0.55
N LYS A 20 8.26 -2.59 -0.75
CA LYS A 20 7.29 -2.93 -1.81
C LYS A 20 6.54 -4.23 -1.56
N LYS A 21 7.20 -5.24 -0.98
CA LYS A 21 6.59 -6.53 -0.64
C LYS A 21 5.49 -6.37 0.42
N GLU A 22 5.71 -5.53 1.41
CA GLU A 22 4.72 -5.26 2.47
C GLU A 22 3.53 -4.49 1.93
N LEU A 23 3.77 -3.49 1.07
CA LEU A 23 2.70 -2.76 0.39
C LEU A 23 1.91 -3.69 -0.53
N ALA A 24 2.58 -4.49 -1.35
CA ALA A 24 1.93 -5.47 -2.22
C ALA A 24 1.06 -6.46 -1.42
N TYR A 25 1.58 -6.97 -0.30
CA TYR A 25 0.86 -7.88 0.58
C TYR A 25 -0.37 -7.22 1.22
N ALA A 26 -0.21 -6.02 1.77
CA ALA A 26 -1.33 -5.22 2.26
C ALA A 26 -2.36 -4.98 1.15
N MET A 27 -1.86 -4.89 -0.10
CA MET A 27 -2.67 -4.70 -1.27
C MET A 27 -3.34 -5.96 -1.84
N GLY A 28 -3.11 -7.14 -1.25
CA GLY A 28 -3.56 -8.41 -1.82
C GLY A 28 -2.92 -8.74 -3.18
N TYR A 29 -1.79 -8.12 -3.52
CA TYR A 29 -1.07 -8.33 -4.77
C TYR A 29 0.18 -9.18 -4.57
N SER A 30 0.53 -9.94 -5.61
CA SER A 30 1.91 -10.41 -5.77
C SER A 30 2.84 -9.21 -5.97
N LEU A 31 4.12 -9.34 -5.59
CA LEU A 31 5.11 -8.28 -5.80
C LEU A 31 5.23 -7.88 -7.29
N ARG A 32 5.14 -8.84 -8.21
CA ARG A 32 5.19 -8.60 -9.66
C ARG A 32 3.98 -7.81 -10.14
N THR A 33 2.78 -8.16 -9.67
CA THR A 33 1.55 -7.43 -10.00
C THR A 33 1.62 -5.99 -9.49
N PHE A 34 2.11 -5.82 -8.27
CA PHE A 34 2.30 -4.49 -7.68
C PHE A 34 3.30 -3.65 -8.49
N GLN A 35 4.46 -4.21 -8.85
CA GLN A 35 5.45 -3.52 -9.69
C GLN A 35 4.90 -3.15 -11.08
N ARG A 36 4.10 -4.02 -11.71
CA ARG A 36 3.43 -3.72 -12.97
C ARG A 36 2.49 -2.53 -12.82
N ARG A 37 1.63 -2.54 -11.79
CA ARG A 37 0.71 -1.44 -11.49
C ARG A 37 1.43 -0.12 -11.19
N LEU A 38 2.54 -0.17 -10.44
CA LEU A 38 3.38 1.02 -10.21
C LEU A 38 3.90 1.60 -11.52
N LYS A 39 4.32 0.74 -12.46
CA LYS A 39 4.78 1.18 -13.80
C LYS A 39 3.65 1.79 -14.62
N GLU A 40 2.48 1.15 -14.64
CA GLU A 40 1.28 1.64 -15.34
C GLU A 40 0.81 3.00 -14.80
N ALA A 41 0.91 3.21 -13.48
CA ALA A 41 0.61 4.47 -12.83
C ALA A 41 1.76 5.50 -12.87
N ASN A 42 2.86 5.20 -13.59
CA ASN A 42 4.06 6.03 -13.68
C ASN A 42 4.63 6.45 -12.31
N ILE A 43 4.60 5.56 -11.33
CA ILE A 43 5.10 5.82 -9.97
C ILE A 43 6.53 5.31 -9.84
N ASN A 44 7.47 6.25 -9.78
CA ASN A 44 8.84 5.94 -9.42
C ASN A 44 8.94 5.65 -7.92
N THR A 45 9.45 4.46 -7.59
CA THR A 45 9.63 4.01 -6.21
C THR A 45 11.10 3.62 -5.97
N PRO A 46 11.68 3.99 -4.82
CA PRO A 46 13.06 3.61 -4.50
C PRO A 46 13.23 2.09 -4.47
N ARG A 47 14.47 1.61 -4.59
CA ARG A 47 14.77 0.16 -4.49
C ARG A 47 14.56 -0.39 -3.08
N GLY A 48 14.70 0.46 -2.05
CA GLY A 48 14.57 0.11 -0.64
C GLY A 48 13.22 0.49 -0.04
N LEU A 49 13.28 1.01 1.19
CA LEU A 49 12.12 1.48 1.94
C LEU A 49 11.42 2.64 1.24
N ILE A 50 10.09 2.62 1.26
CA ILE A 50 9.24 3.66 0.71
C ILE A 50 8.75 4.51 1.87
N CYS A 51 9.02 5.81 1.83
CA CYS A 51 8.61 6.75 2.87
C CYS A 51 7.07 6.81 2.98
N PRO A 52 6.51 7.06 4.18
CA PRO A 52 5.06 7.11 4.41
C PRO A 52 4.27 7.96 3.40
N GLU A 53 4.75 9.17 3.10
CA GLU A 53 4.12 10.07 2.12
C GLU A 53 4.02 9.45 0.73
N LYS A 54 5.08 8.75 0.30
CA LYS A 54 5.10 8.05 -0.98
C LYS A 54 4.21 6.80 -0.96
N GLN A 55 4.08 6.12 0.19
CA GLN A 55 3.13 5.02 0.35
C GLN A 55 1.70 5.51 0.16
N GLN A 56 1.35 6.64 0.77
CA GLN A 56 0.05 7.29 0.61
C GLN A 56 -0.24 7.60 -0.87
N GLU A 57 0.71 8.23 -1.58
CA GLU A 57 0.58 8.50 -3.02
C GLU A 57 0.35 7.21 -3.84
N ILE A 58 1.07 6.13 -3.50
CA ILE A 58 0.89 4.83 -4.16
C ILE A 58 -0.52 4.29 -3.93
N PHE A 59 -1.00 4.32 -2.69
CA PHE A 59 -2.34 3.82 -2.36
C PHE A 59 -3.40 4.60 -3.13
N GLU A 60 -3.34 5.93 -3.12
CA GLU A 60 -4.29 6.79 -3.82
C GLU A 60 -4.27 6.56 -5.33
N LYS A 61 -3.08 6.58 -5.96
CA LYS A 61 -2.96 6.37 -7.41
C LYS A 61 -3.34 4.98 -7.88
N LEU A 62 -3.18 3.97 -7.04
CA LEU A 62 -3.57 2.60 -7.38
C LEU A 62 -5.04 2.31 -7.07
N GLY A 63 -5.82 3.34 -6.73
CA GLY A 63 -7.25 3.21 -6.43
C GLY A 63 -7.52 2.47 -5.14
N TRP A 64 -6.54 2.42 -4.24
CA TRP A 64 -6.70 1.91 -2.89
C TRP A 64 -7.35 2.99 -2.02
N HIS A 65 -8.59 3.31 -2.35
CA HIS A 65 -9.44 4.01 -1.41
C HIS A 65 -9.87 2.97 -0.39
N GLN A 66 -9.27 3.03 0.79
CA GLN A 66 -9.81 2.32 1.94
C GLN A 66 -11.27 2.74 2.02
N VAL A 67 -12.18 1.78 1.80
CA VAL A 67 -13.62 1.99 1.93
C VAL A 67 -13.85 2.67 3.28
N ALA A 68 -14.47 3.84 3.24
CA ALA A 68 -14.88 4.59 4.42
C ALA A 68 -15.83 3.77 5.29
#